data_AF-A0A7Y3MMI6-F1
#
_entry.id   AF-A0A7Y3MMI6-F1
#
_cell.length_a   1.000
_cell.length_b   1.000
_cell.length_c   1.000
_cell.angle_alpha   90.00
_cell.angle_beta   90.00
_cell.angle_gamma   90.00
#
_symmetry.space_group_name_H-M   'P 1'
#
loop_
_entity.id
_entity.type
_entity.pdbx_description
1 polymer ?
#
loop_
_entity_poly.entity_id
_entity_poly.type
_entity_poly.pdbx_seq_one_letter_code
_entity_poly.pdbx_strand_id
1 'polypeptide(L)'
;MKTILQIVLWVVCILLGYLIYKSVNAPIEFNKVRNERFSEVIAKLKDIRDAQEAYKSVNRKYANDFNSLIKFVDTGKYTITQQRDSSFMRYDKIYQIEMQQDTVIVDTLGTVMVKDSLFKNDDRYKRLMEVPYAQNGETFEMKADIIDKSGYKAPVFEAKIKKNVVLYDQPKDLLARENAHASVEEVNGTEIKVGSLTDVSTNGNWPPIYDRKND
;
A
#
# COMPACT_ATOMS: atom_id res chain seq x y z
N MET A 1 64.48 5.74 6.98
CA MET A 1 63.68 5.12 5.89
C MET A 1 62.77 4.00 6.40
N LYS A 2 63.26 3.02 7.18
CA LYS A 2 62.44 1.90 7.70
C LYS A 2 61.29 2.33 8.63
N THR A 3 61.50 3.32 9.49
CA THR A 3 60.50 3.82 10.45
C THR A 3 59.35 4.60 9.82
N ILE A 4 59.63 5.46 8.84
CA ILE A 4 58.61 6.23 8.12
C ILE A 4 57.68 5.28 7.34
N LEU A 5 58.26 4.28 6.66
CA LEU A 5 57.49 3.26 5.94
C LEU A 5 56.57 2.47 6.90
N GLN A 6 57.07 2.12 8.09
CA GLN A 6 56.30 1.39 9.10
C GLN A 6 55.13 2.22 9.66
N ILE A 7 55.33 3.53 9.87
CA ILE A 7 54.27 4.44 10.32
C ILE A 7 53.21 4.61 9.24
N VAL A 8 53.61 4.82 7.98
CA VAL A 8 52.67 4.91 6.85
C VAL A 8 51.87 3.62 6.72
N LEU A 9 52.52 2.46 6.84
CA LEU A 9 51.84 1.17 6.76
C LEU A 9 50.85 0.96 7.90
N TRP A 10 51.18 1.43 9.12
CA TRP A 10 50.24 1.46 10.25
C TRP A 10 49.02 2.35 9.98
N VAL A 11 49.22 3.55 9.42
CA VAL A 11 48.11 4.44 9.03
C VAL A 11 47.22 3.78 7.98
N VAL A 12 47.83 3.12 6.99
CA VAL A 12 47.09 2.35 5.97
C VAL A 12 46.31 1.20 6.61
N CYS A 13 46.89 0.45 7.54
CA CYS A 13 46.19 -0.62 8.26
C CYS A 13 44.98 -0.10 9.04
N ILE A 14 45.09 1.04 9.73
CA ILE A 14 43.97 1.66 10.45
C ILE A 14 42.88 2.11 9.47
N LEU A 15 43.25 2.72 8.35
CA LEU A 15 42.32 3.15 7.32
C LEU A 15 41.58 1.96 6.70
N LEU A 16 42.28 0.89 6.37
CA LEU A 16 41.68 -0.34 5.86
C LEU A 16 40.75 -0.99 6.90
N GLY A 17 41.14 -1.00 8.18
CA GLY A 17 40.29 -1.48 9.27
C GLY A 17 38.97 -0.70 9.37
N TYR A 18 39.04 0.63 9.27
CA TYR A 18 37.85 1.49 9.24
C TYR A 18 36.96 1.22 8.00
N LEU A 19 37.56 1.04 6.82
CA LEU A 19 36.81 0.73 5.60
C LEU A 19 36.09 -0.62 5.69
N ILE A 20 36.72 -1.65 6.28
CA ILE A 20 36.09 -2.95 6.52
C ILE A 20 34.91 -2.80 7.48
N TYR A 21 35.10 -2.11 8.61
CA TYR A 21 34.04 -1.84 9.57
C TYR A 21 32.84 -1.13 8.91
N LYS A 22 33.11 -0.06 8.14
CA LYS A 22 32.09 0.68 7.41
C LYS A 22 31.39 -0.19 6.37
N SER A 23 32.11 -1.04 5.66
CA SER A 23 31.54 -1.95 4.65
C SER A 23 30.58 -2.98 5.24
N VAL A 24 30.81 -3.42 6.48
CA VAL A 24 29.93 -4.38 7.16
C VAL A 24 28.73 -3.69 7.80
N ASN A 25 28.93 -2.51 8.40
CA ASN A 25 27.85 -1.80 9.09
C ASN A 25 26.91 -1.04 8.17
N ALA A 26 27.39 -0.51 7.04
CA ALA A 26 26.54 0.27 6.13
C ALA A 26 25.30 -0.50 5.63
N PRO A 27 25.39 -1.78 5.21
CA PRO A 27 24.20 -2.57 4.87
C PRO A 27 23.25 -2.80 6.05
N ILE A 28 23.77 -2.94 7.27
CA ILE A 28 22.96 -3.20 8.47
C ILE A 28 22.15 -1.96 8.82
N GLU A 29 22.79 -0.79 8.86
CA GLU A 29 22.14 0.50 9.11
C GLU A 29 21.12 0.81 8.01
N PHE A 30 21.48 0.57 6.74
CA PHE A 30 20.56 0.72 5.61
C PHE A 30 19.31 -0.14 5.77
N ASN A 31 19.46 -1.42 6.11
CA ASN A 31 18.32 -2.32 6.29
C ASN A 31 17.42 -1.89 7.45
N LYS A 32 18.01 -1.35 8.54
CA LYS A 32 17.24 -0.82 9.66
C LYS A 32 16.40 0.38 9.24
N VAL A 33 17.03 1.38 8.60
CA VAL A 33 16.35 2.59 8.11
C VAL A 33 15.30 2.24 7.05
N ARG A 34 15.64 1.33 6.13
CA ARG A 34 14.73 0.81 5.10
C ARG A 34 13.48 0.24 5.73
N ASN A 35 13.62 -0.71 6.66
CA ASN A 35 12.48 -1.39 7.27
C ASN A 35 11.59 -0.42 8.05
N GLU A 36 12.19 0.50 8.83
CA GLU A 36 11.47 1.53 9.59
C GLU A 36 10.66 2.45 8.66
N ARG A 37 11.30 3.04 7.65
CA ARG A 37 10.63 3.96 6.73
C ARG A 37 9.62 3.26 5.83
N PHE A 38 9.92 2.05 5.35
CA PHE A 38 8.99 1.28 4.53
C PHE A 38 7.75 0.88 5.32
N SER A 39 7.90 0.52 6.59
CA SER A 39 6.76 0.21 7.46
C SER A 39 5.76 1.36 7.52
N GLU A 40 6.24 2.59 7.77
CA GLU A 40 5.40 3.79 7.86
C GLU A 40 4.77 4.18 6.51
N VAL A 41 5.55 4.10 5.43
CA VAL A 41 5.04 4.38 4.07
C VAL A 41 3.99 3.34 3.65
N ILE A 42 4.22 2.07 3.93
CA ILE A 42 3.28 0.98 3.63
C ILE A 42 2.02 1.10 4.48
N ALA A 43 2.12 1.50 5.76
CA ALA A 43 0.95 1.77 6.60
C ALA A 43 0.06 2.86 5.98
N LYS A 44 0.65 3.95 5.46
CA LYS A 44 -0.12 4.96 4.72
C LYS A 44 -0.71 4.44 3.41
N LEU A 45 0.03 3.64 2.63
CA LEU A 45 -0.51 3.04 1.40
C LEU A 45 -1.69 2.11 1.68
N LYS A 46 -1.70 1.43 2.83
CA LYS A 46 -2.87 0.64 3.29
C LYS A 46 -4.05 1.51 3.64
N ASP A 47 -3.84 2.60 4.37
CA ASP A 47 -4.91 3.57 4.64
C ASP A 47 -5.51 4.12 3.33
N ILE A 48 -4.67 4.40 2.32
CA ILE A 48 -5.12 4.82 0.98
C ILE A 48 -5.94 3.72 0.31
N ARG A 49 -5.47 2.46 0.33
CA ARG A 49 -6.19 1.31 -0.23
C ARG A 49 -7.56 1.14 0.42
N ASP A 50 -7.61 1.13 1.75
CA ASP A 50 -8.84 0.88 2.49
C ASP A 50 -9.85 2.02 2.26
N ALA A 51 -9.38 3.28 2.16
CA ALA A 51 -10.20 4.41 1.76
C ALA A 51 -10.72 4.29 0.32
N GLN A 52 -9.89 3.82 -0.62
CA GLN A 52 -10.26 3.59 -2.01
C GLN A 52 -11.31 2.47 -2.16
N GLU A 53 -11.16 1.38 -1.42
CA GLU A 53 -12.13 0.28 -1.38
C GLU A 53 -13.49 0.76 -0.84
N ALA A 54 -13.48 1.55 0.24
CA ALA A 54 -14.68 2.20 0.75
C ALA A 54 -15.32 3.14 -0.30
N TYR A 55 -14.51 3.96 -0.98
CA TYR A 55 -14.99 4.85 -2.04
C TYR A 55 -15.65 4.06 -3.18
N LYS A 56 -15.04 2.95 -3.61
CA LYS A 56 -15.60 2.06 -4.64
C LYS A 56 -16.90 1.38 -4.19
N SER A 57 -17.02 1.01 -2.91
CA SER A 57 -18.23 0.37 -2.40
C SER A 57 -19.48 1.25 -2.58
N VAL A 58 -19.32 2.57 -2.43
CA VAL A 58 -20.42 3.55 -2.54
C VAL A 58 -20.57 4.06 -3.96
N ASN A 59 -19.44 4.41 -4.62
CA ASN A 59 -19.46 5.12 -5.89
C ASN A 59 -19.27 4.21 -7.12
N ARG A 60 -19.06 2.90 -6.91
CA ARG A 60 -18.79 1.88 -7.95
C ARG A 60 -17.53 2.10 -8.80
N LYS A 61 -16.73 3.12 -8.49
CA LYS A 61 -15.44 3.47 -9.09
C LYS A 61 -14.47 3.94 -8.03
N TYR A 62 -13.17 3.94 -8.31
CA TYR A 62 -12.16 4.51 -7.42
C TYR A 62 -12.07 6.05 -7.55
N ALA A 63 -11.48 6.70 -6.56
CA ALA A 63 -11.22 8.14 -6.59
C ALA A 63 -9.94 8.42 -7.38
N ASN A 64 -9.99 9.39 -8.30
CA ASN A 64 -8.84 9.77 -9.12
C ASN A 64 -7.91 10.78 -8.42
N ASP A 65 -8.36 11.42 -7.36
CA ASP A 65 -7.64 12.48 -6.67
C ASP A 65 -7.80 12.40 -5.15
N PHE A 66 -6.76 12.86 -4.43
CA PHE A 66 -6.73 12.80 -2.96
C PHE A 66 -7.78 13.69 -2.31
N ASN A 67 -8.12 14.85 -2.90
CA ASN A 67 -9.09 15.76 -2.31
C ASN A 67 -10.49 15.13 -2.26
N SER A 68 -10.92 14.48 -3.34
CA SER A 68 -12.16 13.71 -3.40
C SER A 68 -12.15 12.54 -2.43
N LEU A 69 -11.02 11.83 -2.32
CA LEU A 69 -10.87 10.71 -1.40
C LEU A 69 -10.98 11.16 0.06
N ILE A 70 -10.26 12.21 0.45
CA ILE A 70 -10.26 12.77 1.81
C ILE A 70 -11.66 13.31 2.15
N LYS A 71 -12.29 14.05 1.24
CA LYS A 71 -13.65 14.56 1.43
C LYS A 71 -14.65 13.43 1.62
N PHE A 72 -14.51 12.33 0.88
CA PHE A 72 -15.33 11.15 1.05
C PHE A 72 -15.08 10.46 2.38
N VAL A 73 -13.84 10.36 2.86
CA VAL A 73 -13.58 9.77 4.18
C VAL A 73 -14.24 10.60 5.29
N ASP A 74 -14.18 11.93 5.19
CA ASP A 74 -14.73 12.84 6.21
C ASP A 74 -16.27 12.86 6.25
N THR A 75 -16.92 12.89 5.07
CA THR A 75 -18.38 13.08 4.94
C THR A 75 -19.14 11.82 4.54
N GLY A 76 -18.45 10.82 4.03
CA GLY A 76 -19.02 9.61 3.45
C GLY A 76 -19.55 8.66 4.51
N LYS A 77 -20.56 7.91 4.09
CA LYS A 77 -21.17 6.82 4.87
C LYS A 77 -21.18 5.57 4.01
N TYR A 78 -20.85 4.43 4.59
CA TYR A 78 -21.07 3.15 3.95
C TYR A 78 -22.29 2.46 4.55
N THR A 79 -23.04 1.78 3.70
CA THR A 79 -24.24 1.04 4.06
C THR A 79 -23.85 -0.37 4.44
N ILE A 80 -24.17 -0.78 5.66
CA ILE A 80 -23.96 -2.16 6.10
C ILE A 80 -25.12 -2.99 5.54
N THR A 81 -24.80 -3.95 4.68
CA THR A 81 -25.78 -4.88 4.12
C THR A 81 -25.54 -6.29 4.66
N GLN A 82 -26.62 -6.99 5.00
CA GLN A 82 -26.60 -8.40 5.35
C GLN A 82 -27.23 -9.19 4.21
N GLN A 83 -26.53 -10.22 3.76
CA GLN A 83 -27.02 -11.16 2.78
C GLN A 83 -27.45 -12.44 3.51
N ARG A 84 -28.67 -12.92 3.27
CA ARG A 84 -29.16 -14.20 3.77
C ARG A 84 -29.83 -14.99 2.67
N ASP A 85 -29.58 -16.29 2.67
CA ASP A 85 -30.25 -17.22 1.77
C ASP A 85 -31.66 -17.49 2.30
N SER A 86 -32.64 -17.38 1.40
CA SER A 86 -34.03 -17.68 1.67
C SER A 86 -34.60 -18.46 0.50
N SER A 87 -35.79 -19.02 0.67
CA SER A 87 -36.44 -19.80 -0.37
C SER A 87 -37.93 -19.55 -0.30
N PHE A 88 -38.50 -19.08 -1.42
CA PHE A 88 -39.92 -18.74 -1.53
C PHE A 88 -40.58 -19.54 -2.63
N MET A 89 -41.85 -19.89 -2.46
CA MET A 89 -42.66 -20.46 -3.53
C MET A 89 -42.95 -19.36 -4.55
N ARG A 90 -42.54 -19.57 -5.80
CA ARG A 90 -42.91 -18.71 -6.93
C ARG A 90 -43.61 -19.53 -7.99
N TYR A 91 -44.64 -18.93 -8.59
CA TYR A 91 -45.34 -19.52 -9.71
C TYR A 91 -44.46 -19.51 -10.95
N ASP A 92 -44.14 -20.69 -11.49
CA ASP A 92 -43.39 -20.83 -12.73
C ASP A 92 -44.36 -20.79 -13.93
N LYS A 93 -44.15 -19.81 -14.82
CA LYS A 93 -45.01 -19.62 -16.01
C LYS A 93 -44.87 -20.72 -17.06
N ILE A 94 -43.73 -21.43 -17.10
CA ILE A 94 -43.44 -22.50 -18.05
C ILE A 94 -44.10 -23.79 -17.56
N TYR A 95 -43.90 -24.14 -16.29
CA TYR A 95 -44.42 -25.39 -15.73
C TYR A 95 -45.82 -25.27 -15.14
N GLN A 96 -46.36 -24.05 -15.04
CA GLN A 96 -47.69 -23.73 -14.50
C GLN A 96 -47.93 -24.24 -13.06
N ILE A 97 -46.86 -24.44 -12.29
CA ILE A 97 -46.88 -24.93 -10.91
C ILE A 97 -46.09 -23.98 -10.00
N GLU A 98 -46.41 -24.00 -8.71
CA GLU A 98 -45.60 -23.30 -7.71
C GLU A 98 -44.34 -24.11 -7.43
N MET A 99 -43.18 -23.50 -7.62
CA MET A 99 -41.89 -24.11 -7.37
C MET A 99 -41.14 -23.30 -6.31
N GLN A 100 -40.41 -24.01 -5.44
CA GLN A 100 -39.52 -23.39 -4.48
C GLN A 100 -38.30 -22.81 -5.21
N GLN A 101 -38.07 -21.51 -5.08
CA GLN A 101 -36.93 -20.82 -5.68
C GLN A 101 -36.04 -20.22 -4.60
N ASP A 102 -34.77 -20.63 -4.63
CA ASP A 102 -33.73 -20.05 -3.78
C ASP A 102 -33.50 -18.60 -4.18
N THR A 103 -33.67 -17.72 -3.20
CA THR A 103 -33.62 -16.27 -3.35
C THR A 103 -32.68 -15.71 -2.30
N VAL A 104 -31.76 -14.85 -2.74
CA VAL A 104 -30.88 -14.15 -1.83
C VAL A 104 -31.49 -12.81 -1.44
N ILE A 105 -31.75 -12.63 -0.14
CA ILE A 105 -32.27 -11.37 0.40
C ILE A 105 -31.09 -10.53 0.88
N VAL A 106 -31.03 -9.28 0.43
CA VAL A 106 -30.04 -8.29 0.89
C VAL A 106 -30.76 -7.25 1.73
N ASP A 107 -30.62 -7.34 3.05
CA ASP A 107 -31.20 -6.42 4.02
C ASP A 107 -30.17 -5.33 4.39
N THR A 108 -30.62 -4.07 4.54
CA THR A 108 -29.75 -2.96 4.97
C THR A 108 -29.82 -2.79 6.48
N LEU A 109 -28.73 -3.05 7.19
CA LEU A 109 -28.65 -2.99 8.66
C LEU A 109 -28.47 -1.57 9.20
N GLY A 110 -27.92 -0.66 8.40
CA GLY A 110 -27.72 0.74 8.80
C GLY A 110 -26.63 1.44 8.00
N THR A 111 -26.29 2.65 8.43
CA THR A 111 -25.20 3.44 7.85
C THR A 111 -24.23 3.87 8.94
N VAL A 112 -22.94 3.86 8.62
CA VAL A 112 -21.85 4.21 9.52
C VAL A 112 -20.86 5.11 8.77
N MET A 113 -20.23 6.02 9.51
CA MET A 113 -19.29 6.98 8.92
C MET A 113 -17.99 6.29 8.53
N VAL A 114 -17.48 6.60 7.33
CA VAL A 114 -16.26 5.98 6.79
C VAL A 114 -15.06 6.28 7.71
N LYS A 115 -14.93 7.52 8.17
CA LYS A 115 -13.91 7.94 9.14
C LYS A 115 -13.90 7.07 10.41
N ASP A 116 -15.05 6.82 11.02
CA ASP A 116 -15.13 6.11 12.30
C ASP A 116 -14.75 4.64 12.13
N SER A 117 -15.07 4.04 10.97
CA SER A 117 -14.73 2.65 10.69
C SER A 117 -13.26 2.43 10.35
N LEU A 118 -12.70 3.28 9.48
CA LEU A 118 -11.35 3.07 8.96
C LEU A 118 -10.28 3.72 9.85
N PHE A 119 -10.58 4.90 10.37
CA PHE A 119 -9.63 5.74 11.10
C PHE A 119 -9.98 5.90 12.59
N LYS A 120 -11.15 5.42 13.02
CA LYS A 120 -11.61 5.52 14.42
C LYS A 120 -11.58 6.98 14.89
N ASN A 121 -10.76 7.30 15.88
CA ASN A 121 -10.59 8.65 16.44
C ASN A 121 -9.33 9.37 15.91
N ASP A 122 -8.70 8.86 14.85
CA ASP A 122 -7.46 9.39 14.29
C ASP A 122 -7.74 10.25 13.04
N ASP A 123 -7.14 11.43 12.99
CA ASP A 123 -7.26 12.38 11.88
C ASP A 123 -6.22 12.15 10.77
N ARG A 124 -5.47 11.05 10.80
CA ARG A 124 -4.43 10.74 9.80
C ARG A 124 -4.95 10.70 8.36
N TYR A 125 -6.24 10.47 8.14
CA TYR A 125 -6.85 10.52 6.80
C TYR A 125 -6.69 11.90 6.13
N LYS A 126 -6.58 13.00 6.91
CA LYS A 126 -6.37 14.36 6.36
C LYS A 126 -5.01 14.51 5.67
N ARG A 127 -4.04 13.66 6.02
CA ARG A 127 -2.66 13.66 5.53
C ARG A 127 -2.34 12.43 4.69
N LEU A 128 -3.34 11.83 4.02
CA LEU A 128 -3.16 10.67 3.14
C LEU A 128 -2.19 10.96 1.99
N MET A 129 -2.17 12.21 1.52
CA MET A 129 -1.33 12.62 0.39
C MET A 129 0.16 12.69 0.75
N GLU A 130 0.48 12.98 2.00
CA GLU A 130 1.86 13.24 2.46
C GLU A 130 2.65 11.93 2.64
N VAL A 131 3.87 11.87 2.12
CA VAL A 131 4.75 10.70 2.30
C VAL A 131 5.60 10.86 3.58
N PRO A 132 5.58 9.90 4.53
CA PRO A 132 6.45 9.92 5.69
C PRO A 132 7.93 9.95 5.28
N TYR A 133 8.75 10.72 6.00
CA TYR A 133 10.21 10.87 5.77
C TYR A 133 10.63 11.45 4.43
N ALA A 134 9.70 11.74 3.52
CA ALA A 134 10.04 12.35 2.25
C ALA A 134 10.44 13.81 2.42
N GLN A 135 11.37 14.25 1.57
CA GLN A 135 11.81 15.64 1.52
C GLN A 135 10.85 16.49 0.69
N ASN A 136 10.89 17.82 0.89
CA ASN A 136 10.27 18.81 0.01
C ASN A 136 8.73 18.67 -0.20
N GLY A 137 8.03 18.03 0.73
CA GLY A 137 6.58 17.86 0.63
C GLY A 137 6.13 16.91 -0.49
N GLU A 138 6.99 15.96 -0.86
CA GLU A 138 6.65 14.91 -1.83
C GLU A 138 5.39 14.15 -1.42
N THR A 139 4.54 13.90 -2.40
CA THR A 139 3.23 13.27 -2.23
C THR A 139 3.16 11.95 -2.96
N PHE A 140 2.29 11.05 -2.50
CA PHE A 140 1.99 9.85 -3.26
C PHE A 140 1.40 10.20 -4.63
N GLU A 141 1.83 9.51 -5.68
CA GLU A 141 1.16 9.55 -6.97
C GLU A 141 -0.04 8.61 -6.91
N MET A 142 -1.23 9.09 -7.30
CA MET A 142 -2.44 8.27 -7.31
C MET A 142 -3.18 8.45 -8.64
N LYS A 143 -3.64 7.34 -9.20
CA LYS A 143 -4.45 7.30 -10.42
C LYS A 143 -5.52 6.23 -10.28
N ALA A 144 -6.65 6.44 -10.93
CA ALA A 144 -7.68 5.44 -11.09
C ALA A 144 -8.22 5.47 -12.52
N ASP A 145 -8.61 4.28 -13.00
CA ASP A 145 -9.07 4.05 -14.36
C ASP A 145 -10.06 2.88 -14.40
N ILE A 146 -10.64 2.61 -15.57
CA ILE A 146 -11.49 1.44 -15.83
C ILE A 146 -10.84 0.62 -16.94
N ILE A 147 -10.39 -0.58 -16.60
CA ILE A 147 -9.84 -1.52 -17.59
C ILE A 147 -10.87 -2.51 -18.07
N ASP A 148 -10.72 -2.96 -19.31
CA ASP A 148 -11.47 -4.07 -19.87
C ASP A 148 -10.60 -5.33 -19.83
N LYS A 149 -11.02 -6.32 -19.03
CA LYS A 149 -10.40 -7.65 -18.98
C LYS A 149 -11.43 -8.65 -19.51
N SER A 150 -11.24 -9.07 -20.76
CA SER A 150 -12.06 -10.11 -21.39
C SER A 150 -13.57 -9.77 -21.41
N GLY A 151 -13.93 -8.51 -21.63
CA GLY A 151 -15.31 -8.02 -21.66
C GLY A 151 -15.85 -7.58 -20.30
N TYR A 152 -15.09 -7.76 -19.21
CA TYR A 152 -15.43 -7.25 -17.89
C TYR A 152 -14.75 -5.90 -17.65
N LYS A 153 -15.57 -4.84 -17.53
CA LYS A 153 -15.11 -3.49 -17.17
C LYS A 153 -14.91 -3.41 -15.66
N ALA A 154 -13.66 -3.40 -15.24
CA ALA A 154 -13.26 -3.33 -13.84
C ALA A 154 -12.68 -1.96 -13.51
N PRO A 155 -13.20 -1.23 -12.50
CA PRO A 155 -12.50 -0.07 -11.97
C PRO A 155 -11.22 -0.55 -11.27
N VAL A 156 -10.14 0.18 -11.48
CA VAL A 156 -8.81 -0.06 -10.92
C VAL A 156 -8.19 1.24 -10.40
N PHE A 157 -7.22 1.11 -9.49
CA PHE A 157 -6.45 2.25 -9.00
C PHE A 157 -5.01 1.81 -8.75
N GLU A 158 -4.10 2.78 -8.77
CA GLU A 158 -2.71 2.62 -8.36
C GLU A 158 -2.32 3.83 -7.54
N ALA A 159 -1.76 3.60 -6.35
CA ALA A 159 -1.08 4.60 -5.56
C ALA A 159 0.37 4.17 -5.34
N LYS A 160 1.33 5.07 -5.55
CA LYS A 160 2.75 4.72 -5.58
C LYS A 160 3.68 5.85 -5.14
N ILE A 161 4.88 5.47 -4.73
CA ILE A 161 5.99 6.38 -4.43
C ILE A 161 7.32 5.73 -4.79
N LYS A 162 8.30 6.52 -5.24
CA LYS A 162 9.65 6.03 -5.53
C LYS A 162 10.40 5.73 -4.24
N LYS A 163 11.07 4.58 -4.17
CA LYS A 163 11.93 4.20 -3.02
C LYS A 163 13.02 5.24 -2.75
N ASN A 164 13.56 5.84 -3.81
CA ASN A 164 14.60 6.87 -3.73
C ASN A 164 14.14 8.13 -2.96
N VAL A 165 12.84 8.43 -2.97
CA VAL A 165 12.28 9.57 -2.22
C VAL A 165 12.23 9.26 -0.72
N VAL A 166 11.92 8.00 -0.38
CA VAL A 166 11.84 7.51 1.01
C VAL A 166 13.23 7.33 1.63
N LEU A 167 14.21 6.91 0.82
CA LEU A 167 15.59 6.61 1.21
C LEU A 167 16.58 7.65 0.68
N TYR A 168 16.18 8.91 0.63
CA TYR A 168 16.92 10.01 -0.01
C TYR A 168 18.34 10.24 0.54
N ASP A 169 18.57 9.92 1.81
CA ASP A 169 19.83 10.10 2.54
C ASP A 169 20.73 8.86 2.54
N GLN A 170 20.28 7.76 1.91
CA GLN A 170 20.99 6.50 1.93
C GLN A 170 22.07 6.41 0.84
N PRO A 171 23.10 5.56 1.02
CA PRO A 171 24.15 5.35 0.03
C PRO A 171 23.59 4.90 -1.34
N LYS A 172 24.04 5.55 -2.42
CA LYS A 172 23.54 5.33 -3.79
C LYS A 172 23.75 3.90 -4.29
N ASP A 173 24.83 3.26 -3.87
CA ASP A 173 25.16 1.87 -4.17
C ASP A 173 24.16 0.89 -3.55
N LEU A 174 23.78 1.12 -2.28
CA LEU A 174 22.78 0.30 -1.59
C LEU A 174 21.37 0.55 -2.15
N LEU A 175 21.04 1.80 -2.49
CA LEU A 175 19.80 2.15 -3.21
C LEU A 175 19.70 1.47 -4.57
N ALA A 176 20.79 1.46 -5.35
CA ALA A 176 20.81 0.80 -6.65
C ALA A 176 20.59 -0.71 -6.53
N ARG A 177 21.19 -1.33 -5.51
CA ARG A 177 20.94 -2.75 -5.18
C ARG A 177 19.48 -2.97 -4.81
N GLU A 178 18.93 -2.18 -3.89
CA GLU A 178 17.53 -2.27 -3.45
C GLU A 178 16.52 -2.10 -4.60
N ASN A 179 16.83 -1.26 -5.57
CA ASN A 179 15.98 -1.04 -6.75
C ASN A 179 16.08 -2.17 -7.78
N ALA A 180 17.21 -2.90 -7.82
CA ALA A 180 17.44 -4.02 -8.71
C ALA A 180 17.03 -5.37 -8.09
N HIS A 181 16.87 -5.43 -6.77
CA HIS A 181 16.47 -6.64 -6.07
C HIS A 181 15.03 -7.04 -6.41
N ALA A 182 14.86 -8.33 -6.69
CA ALA A 182 13.58 -8.99 -6.87
C ALA A 182 13.52 -10.21 -5.95
N SER A 183 12.80 -10.10 -4.83
CA SER A 183 12.70 -11.14 -3.80
C SER A 183 11.26 -11.24 -3.29
N VAL A 184 10.88 -12.42 -2.82
CA VAL A 184 9.58 -12.65 -2.17
C VAL A 184 9.51 -11.96 -0.81
N GLU A 185 10.67 -11.71 -0.19
CA GLU A 185 10.80 -11.14 1.15
C GLU A 185 11.06 -9.62 1.14
N GLU A 186 11.07 -8.98 -0.03
CA GLU A 186 11.36 -7.56 -0.18
C GLU A 186 10.33 -6.85 -1.05
N VAL A 187 10.30 -5.52 -0.97
CA VAL A 187 9.42 -4.71 -1.82
C VAL A 187 9.98 -4.72 -3.24
N ASN A 188 9.24 -5.22 -4.22
CA ASN A 188 9.80 -5.44 -5.55
C ASN A 188 9.75 -4.18 -6.44
N GLY A 189 10.86 -3.88 -7.13
CA GLY A 189 10.97 -2.77 -8.07
C GLY A 189 11.46 -1.46 -7.46
N THR A 190 11.38 -0.37 -8.24
CA THR A 190 11.88 0.97 -7.87
C THR A 190 10.87 1.81 -7.07
N GLU A 191 9.63 1.34 -6.98
CA GLU A 191 8.50 2.05 -6.39
C GLU A 191 7.84 1.15 -5.35
N ILE A 192 7.32 1.74 -4.28
CA ILE A 192 6.40 1.08 -3.34
C ILE A 192 5.00 1.44 -3.81
N LYS A 193 4.18 0.44 -4.12
CA LYS A 193 2.87 0.66 -4.74
C LYS A 193 1.79 -0.27 -4.21
N VAL A 194 0.55 0.21 -4.29
CA VAL A 194 -0.66 -0.53 -4.00
C VAL A 194 -1.65 -0.38 -5.15
N GLY A 195 -2.27 -1.49 -5.52
CA GLY A 195 -3.13 -1.57 -6.69
C GLY A 195 -2.35 -1.71 -8.00
N SER A 196 -3.09 -1.71 -9.11
CA SER A 196 -2.55 -1.81 -10.47
C SER A 196 -3.49 -1.13 -11.45
N LEU A 197 -2.94 -0.39 -12.42
CA LEU A 197 -3.73 0.13 -13.54
C LEU A 197 -3.91 -0.89 -14.68
N THR A 198 -3.21 -2.02 -14.65
CA THR A 198 -3.25 -3.04 -15.72
C THR A 198 -4.06 -4.26 -15.35
N ASP A 199 -4.20 -4.53 -14.05
CA ASP A 199 -4.81 -5.73 -13.52
C ASP A 199 -5.82 -5.39 -12.43
N VAL A 200 -6.82 -6.25 -12.27
CA VAL A 200 -7.85 -6.09 -11.24
C VAL A 200 -7.29 -6.55 -9.89
N SER A 201 -6.42 -5.73 -9.31
CA SER A 201 -5.73 -6.01 -8.05
C SER A 201 -5.71 -4.76 -7.17
N THR A 202 -5.95 -4.95 -5.88
CA THR A 202 -5.75 -3.93 -4.82
C THR A 202 -4.56 -4.26 -3.93
N ASN A 203 -3.75 -5.25 -4.32
CA ASN A 203 -2.60 -5.72 -3.55
C ASN A 203 -1.41 -4.77 -3.64
N GLY A 204 -0.60 -4.77 -2.58
CA GLY A 204 0.70 -4.10 -2.56
C GLY A 204 1.80 -4.95 -3.18
N ASN A 205 2.92 -4.32 -3.54
CA ASN A 205 4.14 -5.00 -4.01
C ASN A 205 5.14 -5.34 -2.88
N TRP A 206 4.66 -5.41 -1.63
CA TRP A 206 5.46 -5.68 -0.45
C TRP A 206 5.16 -7.08 0.14
N PRO A 207 6.10 -7.66 0.91
CA PRO A 207 5.92 -8.96 1.53
C PRO A 207 4.89 -8.94 2.68
N PRO A 208 4.25 -10.08 2.99
CA PRO A 208 3.26 -10.18 4.06
C PRO A 208 3.74 -9.81 5.46
N ILE A 209 5.07 -9.73 5.69
CA ILE A 209 5.62 -9.30 6.97
C ILE A 209 5.16 -7.88 7.34
N TYR A 210 4.97 -7.00 6.36
CA TYR A 210 4.43 -5.66 6.60
C TYR A 210 2.93 -5.67 6.91
N ASP A 211 2.21 -6.76 6.61
CA ASP A 211 0.77 -6.93 6.85
C ASP A 211 0.41 -7.43 8.23
N ARG A 212 1.41 -7.88 8.99
CA ARG A 212 1.19 -8.26 10.39
C ARG A 212 0.85 -7.01 11.20
N LYS A 213 -0.27 -7.04 11.90
CA LYS A 213 -0.56 -6.03 12.92
C LYS A 213 0.52 -6.17 13.99
N ASN A 214 1.21 -5.07 14.30
CA ASN A 214 1.93 -4.98 15.56
C ASN A 214 0.85 -4.94 16.64
N ASP A 215 0.55 -6.10 17.21
CA ASP A 215 -0.27 -6.23 18.42
C ASP A 215 0.47 -5.64 19.63
#